data_AF-A0A4Q4M0C8-F1
#
_entry.id   AF-A0A4Q4M0C8-F1
#
_cell.length_a   1.000
_cell.length_b   1.000
_cell.length_c   1.000
_cell.angle_alpha   90.00
_cell.angle_beta   90.00
_cell.angle_gamma   90.00
#
_symmetry.space_group_name_H-M   'P 1'
#
loop_
_entity.id
_entity.type
_entity.pdbx_description
1 polymer ?
#
loop_
_entity_poly.entity_id
_entity_poly.type
_entity_poly.pdbx_seq_one_letter_code
_entity_poly.pdbx_strand_id
1 'polypeptide(L)'
;MDPASKALAELPPNDDRKWAARADSSGVALTTLYNRYKGRPSKEEVAQRQLYLSVEEEKALVAFLLLMCSFGQPVRIKYIPTLAFSIARRRSPTSRPSKPPGKNWAQAFGKHHPELKAKRVRSIDWRRHEIHIYDKVTEWFEVIGQVLRNPAIRPENIYNMDETGVMLSMLSSVKVLAGKDDQRGYRGAGVKRTMVTAIECISADGRSMHPLIIWPAATHRSNWTIHPTPGWHYGFSESGYNDSNISLEWLTRVFDPQTKRTANGKPRVLISDGFGTHETLEILEFCFANDITLCRLPSHTSHKLHPCDVSVFAPLKTAYRDQVERLNRGGVDTIGKEHFTYLYKPARDRAITKRNILAGWAAAGLFPFNPQRVLRDMPKPPAEHNDTGEDIAPSSYPATEALHTPDTCASASDEASRQRLQRRVQKLVSAAKISFARQSLLQDHNRLLYTINNEAKVRRSTRSLVIGKAKVMKWEDLDKARAALAARDKAAAEKSKGKRGRKRKVSAREADSNTEGEIENEADAQEAGSSVPTLTVRKKAKRSRVQQSRQEPEPEPEPWKAPVAPMYQECNTILFV
;
A
#
# COMPACT_ATOMS: atom_id res chain seq x y z
N MET A 1 0.23 46.06 -24.91
CA MET A 1 -0.74 46.95 -25.59
C MET A 1 -0.73 46.61 -27.07
N ASP A 2 -1.87 46.73 -27.76
CA ASP A 2 -1.91 46.66 -29.22
C ASP A 2 -1.43 47.99 -29.85
N PRO A 3 -1.10 48.02 -31.16
CA PRO A 3 -0.56 49.21 -31.81
C PRO A 3 -1.42 50.47 -31.70
N ALA A 4 -2.75 50.34 -31.78
CA ALA A 4 -3.66 51.48 -31.69
C ALA A 4 -3.67 52.11 -30.29
N SER A 5 -3.61 51.28 -29.24
CA SER A 5 -3.49 51.76 -27.86
C SER A 5 -2.13 52.40 -27.57
N LYS A 6 -1.05 51.90 -28.20
CA LYS A 6 0.29 52.51 -28.09
C LYS A 6 0.32 53.90 -28.75
N ALA A 7 -0.21 54.02 -29.97
CA ALA A 7 -0.30 55.28 -30.71
C ALA A 7 -1.24 56.33 -30.05
N LEU A 8 -2.14 55.89 -29.16
CA LEU A 8 -2.94 56.79 -28.30
C LEU A 8 -2.17 57.30 -27.08
N ALA A 9 -1.29 56.47 -26.52
CA ALA A 9 -0.49 56.79 -25.32
C ALA A 9 0.71 57.69 -25.64
N GLU A 10 1.23 57.66 -26.86
CA GLU A 10 2.29 58.54 -27.34
C GLU A 10 1.74 59.98 -27.53
N LEU A 11 2.36 60.97 -26.87
CA LEU A 11 1.95 62.38 -26.93
C LEU A 11 1.92 62.87 -28.39
N PRO A 12 0.92 63.68 -28.79
CA PRO A 12 0.81 64.12 -30.18
C PRO A 12 1.91 65.13 -30.52
N PRO A 13 2.44 65.12 -31.76
CA PRO A 13 3.10 66.29 -32.34
C PRO A 13 2.18 67.52 -32.26
N ASN A 14 2.76 68.71 -32.16
CA ASN A 14 2.05 69.96 -31.90
C ASN A 14 1.35 70.52 -33.16
N ASP A 15 0.41 69.74 -33.71
CA ASP A 15 -0.35 70.01 -34.94
C ASP A 15 -1.85 69.75 -34.69
N ASP A 16 -2.71 70.63 -35.21
CA ASP A 16 -4.17 70.52 -35.07
C ASP A 16 -4.81 69.37 -35.87
N ARG A 17 -4.06 68.71 -36.77
CA ARG A 17 -4.49 67.50 -37.51
C ARG A 17 -4.49 66.22 -36.65
N LYS A 18 -4.97 66.35 -35.40
CA LYS A 18 -4.86 65.46 -34.20
C LYS A 18 -5.15 63.96 -34.36
N TRP A 19 -5.73 63.52 -35.48
CA TRP A 19 -6.05 62.11 -35.75
C TRP A 19 -5.42 61.56 -37.03
N ALA A 20 -5.39 62.33 -38.12
CA ALA A 20 -4.78 61.89 -39.38
C ALA A 20 -3.27 61.72 -39.23
N ALA A 21 -2.57 62.75 -38.74
CA ALA A 21 -1.12 62.70 -38.54
C ALA A 21 -0.68 61.55 -37.60
N ARG A 22 -1.52 61.21 -36.60
CA ARG A 22 -1.32 60.06 -35.70
C ARG A 22 -1.55 58.70 -36.36
N ALA A 23 -2.47 58.61 -37.32
CA ALA A 23 -2.67 57.40 -38.11
C ALA A 23 -1.47 57.16 -39.04
N ASP A 24 -1.04 58.21 -39.73
CA ASP A 24 0.09 58.17 -40.66
C ASP A 24 1.41 57.88 -39.91
N SER A 25 1.67 58.53 -38.77
CA SER A 25 2.91 58.33 -37.99
C SER A 25 3.02 56.98 -37.30
N SER A 26 1.90 56.28 -37.07
CA SER A 26 1.87 54.97 -36.40
C SER A 26 1.62 53.79 -37.34
N GLY A 27 1.28 54.04 -38.60
CA GLY A 27 0.81 53.02 -39.55
C GLY A 27 -0.54 52.40 -39.18
N VAL A 28 -1.27 52.96 -38.20
CA VAL A 28 -2.56 52.43 -37.73
C VAL A 28 -3.69 53.18 -38.41
N ALA A 29 -4.54 52.47 -39.16
CA ALA A 29 -5.68 53.06 -39.86
C ALA A 29 -6.54 53.96 -38.95
N LEU A 30 -6.85 55.17 -39.43
CA LEU A 30 -7.57 56.25 -38.73
C LEU A 30 -8.84 55.77 -38.01
N THR A 31 -9.61 54.89 -38.65
CA THR A 31 -10.84 54.31 -38.09
C THR A 31 -10.55 53.40 -36.89
N THR A 32 -9.45 52.65 -36.89
CA THR A 32 -9.03 51.79 -35.75
C THR A 32 -8.61 52.63 -34.56
N LEU A 33 -7.84 53.70 -34.79
CA LEU A 33 -7.48 54.70 -33.77
C LEU A 33 -8.72 55.35 -33.14
N TYR A 34 -9.63 55.86 -33.97
CA TYR A 34 -10.87 56.48 -33.50
C TYR A 34 -11.79 55.49 -32.74
N ASN A 35 -11.89 54.24 -33.20
CA ASN A 35 -12.63 53.20 -32.49
C ASN A 35 -12.04 52.95 -31.09
N ARG A 36 -10.71 52.86 -30.94
CA ARG A 36 -10.07 52.66 -29.63
C ARG A 36 -10.19 53.89 -28.73
N TYR A 37 -10.09 55.11 -29.28
CA TYR A 37 -10.37 56.35 -28.55
C TYR A 37 -11.82 56.38 -28.01
N LYS A 38 -12.79 55.87 -28.79
CA LYS A 38 -14.18 55.65 -28.34
C LYS A 38 -14.37 54.42 -27.44
N GLY A 39 -13.29 53.87 -26.86
CA GLY A 39 -13.34 52.79 -25.88
C GLY A 39 -13.69 51.41 -26.43
N ARG A 40 -13.74 51.21 -27.77
CA ARG A 40 -13.96 49.88 -28.34
C ARG A 40 -12.66 49.05 -28.22
N PRO A 41 -12.68 47.89 -27.53
CA PRO A 41 -11.50 47.04 -27.39
C PRO A 41 -11.00 46.49 -28.74
N SER A 42 -9.75 46.03 -28.77
CA SER A 42 -9.14 45.47 -29.97
C SER A 42 -9.77 44.13 -30.37
N LYS A 43 -9.48 43.66 -31.59
CA LYS A 43 -9.91 42.31 -32.03
C LYS A 43 -9.25 41.23 -31.18
N GLU A 44 -8.00 41.42 -30.78
CA GLU A 44 -7.26 40.54 -29.88
C GLU A 44 -7.85 40.57 -28.46
N GLU A 45 -8.17 41.75 -27.92
CA GLU A 45 -8.80 41.89 -26.59
C GLU A 45 -10.20 41.27 -26.55
N VAL A 46 -11.00 41.39 -27.62
CA VAL A 46 -12.31 40.71 -27.74
C VAL A 46 -12.13 39.20 -27.86
N ALA A 47 -11.17 38.72 -28.67
CA ALA A 47 -10.87 37.30 -28.80
C ALA A 47 -10.39 36.70 -27.46
N GLN A 48 -9.50 37.37 -26.73
CA GLN A 48 -9.04 36.96 -25.40
C GLN A 48 -10.19 36.88 -24.39
N ARG A 49 -11.14 37.82 -24.42
CA ARG A 49 -12.37 37.76 -23.60
C ARG A 49 -13.34 36.64 -23.99
N GLN A 50 -13.17 36.03 -25.17
CA GLN A 50 -13.96 34.89 -25.65
C GLN A 50 -13.26 33.54 -25.44
N LEU A 51 -12.00 33.51 -24.97
CA LEU A 51 -11.33 32.27 -24.60
C LEU A 51 -12.01 31.63 -23.37
N TYR A 52 -12.04 30.30 -23.34
CA TYR A 52 -12.60 29.56 -22.20
C TYR A 52 -11.72 29.69 -20.96
N LEU A 53 -10.41 29.70 -21.15
CA LEU A 53 -9.36 29.95 -20.17
C LEU A 53 -8.72 31.33 -20.43
N SER A 54 -8.25 32.01 -19.39
CA SER A 54 -7.39 33.18 -19.56
C SER A 54 -6.02 32.76 -20.09
N VAL A 55 -5.26 33.69 -20.66
CA VAL A 55 -3.92 33.43 -21.22
C VAL A 55 -2.98 32.80 -20.16
N GLU A 56 -3.15 33.16 -18.89
CA GLU A 56 -2.40 32.66 -17.74
C GLU A 56 -2.82 31.24 -17.35
N GLU A 57 -4.13 30.93 -17.41
CA GLU A 57 -4.67 29.58 -17.21
C GLU A 57 -4.30 28.63 -18.37
N GLU A 58 -4.27 29.13 -19.61
CA GLU A 58 -3.81 28.36 -20.78
C GLU A 58 -2.31 28.03 -20.67
N LYS A 59 -1.45 29.00 -20.32
CA LYS A 59 -0.02 28.75 -20.02
C LYS A 59 0.17 27.67 -18.94
N ALA A 60 -0.61 27.72 -17.85
CA ALA A 60 -0.54 26.71 -16.78
C ALA A 60 -0.95 25.31 -17.27
N LEU A 61 -1.98 25.22 -18.11
CA LEU A 61 -2.41 23.94 -18.71
C LEU A 61 -1.37 23.41 -19.71
N VAL A 62 -0.77 24.26 -20.55
CA VAL A 62 0.33 23.87 -21.45
C VAL A 62 1.52 23.33 -20.66
N ALA A 63 1.97 24.05 -19.63
CA ALA A 63 3.10 23.62 -18.79
C ALA A 63 2.84 22.26 -18.13
N PHE A 64 1.63 22.03 -17.60
CA PHE A 64 1.23 20.73 -17.07
C PHE A 64 1.24 19.62 -18.12
N LEU A 65 0.69 19.86 -19.33
CA LEU A 65 0.66 18.88 -20.40
C LEU A 65 2.06 18.52 -20.92
N LEU A 66 2.97 19.49 -21.00
CA LEU A 66 4.38 19.26 -21.34
C LEU A 66 5.10 18.46 -20.25
N LEU A 67 4.89 18.79 -18.97
CA LEU A 67 5.50 18.08 -17.84
C LEU A 67 5.05 16.62 -17.74
N MET A 68 3.74 16.36 -17.89
CA MET A 68 3.25 14.98 -17.94
C MET A 68 3.80 14.23 -19.16
N CYS A 69 3.97 14.90 -20.30
CA CYS A 69 4.60 14.31 -21.48
C CYS A 69 6.08 13.92 -21.23
N SER A 70 6.85 14.76 -20.54
CA SER A 70 8.28 14.49 -20.25
C SER A 70 8.50 13.41 -19.19
N PHE A 71 7.53 13.11 -18.32
CA PHE A 71 7.51 11.88 -17.52
C PHE A 71 7.11 10.62 -18.31
N GLY A 72 6.93 10.71 -19.63
CA GLY A 72 6.47 9.61 -20.48
C GLY A 72 4.96 9.34 -20.38
N GLN A 73 4.19 10.30 -19.86
CA GLN A 73 2.76 10.16 -19.53
C GLN A 73 1.88 11.19 -20.27
N PRO A 74 1.89 11.23 -21.62
CA PRO A 74 1.13 12.21 -22.38
C PRO A 74 -0.39 12.09 -22.12
N VAL A 75 -0.96 13.15 -21.56
CA VAL A 75 -2.39 13.22 -21.23
C VAL A 75 -3.24 13.03 -22.48
N ARG A 76 -4.19 12.09 -22.43
CA ARG A 76 -5.08 11.77 -23.55
C ARG A 76 -5.94 12.99 -23.90
N ILE A 77 -5.98 13.38 -25.18
CA ILE A 77 -6.67 14.59 -25.68
C ILE A 77 -8.12 14.73 -25.16
N LYS A 78 -8.85 13.61 -25.00
CA LYS A 78 -10.21 13.57 -24.43
C LYS A 78 -10.35 14.08 -22.99
N TYR A 79 -9.26 14.26 -22.26
CA TYR A 79 -9.21 14.74 -20.87
C TYR A 79 -8.82 16.20 -20.73
N ILE A 80 -8.24 16.81 -21.78
CA ILE A 80 -7.82 18.22 -21.78
C ILE A 80 -9.01 19.17 -21.52
N PRO A 81 -10.23 18.97 -22.07
CA PRO A 81 -11.38 19.82 -21.75
C PRO A 81 -11.77 19.79 -20.27
N THR A 82 -11.69 18.62 -19.61
CA THR A 82 -12.09 18.51 -18.19
C THR A 82 -11.02 19.06 -17.26
N LEU A 83 -9.73 18.98 -17.62
CA LEU A 83 -8.67 19.72 -16.94
C LEU A 83 -8.89 21.24 -17.06
N ALA A 84 -9.22 21.76 -18.24
CA ALA A 84 -9.61 23.16 -18.41
C ALA A 84 -10.86 23.54 -17.59
N PHE A 85 -11.84 22.64 -17.47
CA PHE A 85 -12.99 22.84 -16.58
C PHE A 85 -12.59 22.84 -15.09
N SER A 86 -11.63 22.01 -14.68
CA SER A 86 -11.14 21.97 -13.29
C SER A 86 -10.42 23.26 -12.89
N ILE A 87 -9.70 23.89 -13.83
CA ILE A 87 -9.13 25.24 -13.70
C ILE A 87 -10.26 26.26 -13.57
N ALA A 88 -11.15 26.36 -14.56
CA ALA A 88 -12.19 27.38 -14.59
C ALA A 88 -13.19 27.27 -13.41
N ARG A 89 -13.36 26.08 -12.83
CA ARG A 89 -14.12 25.85 -11.58
C ARG A 89 -13.49 26.45 -10.32
N ARG A 90 -12.25 26.94 -10.36
CA ARG A 90 -11.58 27.64 -9.24
C ARG A 90 -11.89 29.13 -9.18
N ARG A 91 -12.29 29.73 -10.31
CA ARG A 91 -12.67 31.15 -10.40
C ARG A 91 -13.85 31.51 -9.49
N SER A 92 -14.05 32.81 -9.26
CA SER A 92 -15.19 33.32 -8.49
C SER A 92 -16.53 32.82 -9.04
N PRO A 93 -17.60 32.69 -8.22
CA PRO A 93 -18.89 32.19 -8.67
C PRO A 93 -19.47 32.94 -9.89
N THR A 94 -19.20 34.24 -9.99
CA THR A 94 -19.64 35.12 -11.09
C THR A 94 -18.89 34.93 -12.41
N SER A 95 -17.69 34.34 -12.40
CA SER A 95 -16.83 34.15 -13.58
C SER A 95 -16.61 32.66 -13.95
N ARG A 96 -17.34 31.78 -13.27
CA ARG A 96 -17.21 30.32 -13.38
C ARG A 96 -18.15 29.75 -14.44
N PRO A 97 -17.64 29.06 -15.48
CA PRO A 97 -18.51 28.38 -16.44
C PRO A 97 -19.25 27.21 -15.79
N SER A 98 -20.50 26.98 -16.20
CA SER A 98 -21.36 25.91 -15.68
C SER A 98 -21.14 24.54 -16.35
N LYS A 99 -20.44 24.52 -17.50
CA LYS A 99 -20.20 23.32 -18.32
C LYS A 99 -18.74 23.28 -18.80
N PRO A 100 -18.16 22.09 -19.03
CA PRO A 100 -16.84 21.95 -19.64
C PRO A 100 -16.81 22.47 -21.09
N PRO A 101 -15.63 22.70 -21.69
CA PRO A 101 -15.49 23.09 -23.08
C PRO A 101 -16.09 22.05 -24.04
N GLY A 102 -16.55 22.52 -25.21
CA GLY A 102 -17.08 21.64 -26.26
C GLY A 102 -16.04 20.68 -26.83
N LYS A 103 -16.50 19.57 -27.42
CA LYS A 103 -15.68 18.44 -27.95
C LYS A 103 -14.46 18.89 -28.79
N ASN A 104 -14.60 19.94 -29.58
CA ASN A 104 -13.57 20.42 -30.51
C ASN A 104 -12.55 21.37 -29.83
N TRP A 105 -12.79 21.83 -28.60
CA TRP A 105 -11.96 22.84 -27.93
C TRP A 105 -10.50 22.39 -27.77
N ALA A 106 -10.26 21.13 -27.37
CA ALA A 106 -8.90 20.61 -27.25
C ALA A 106 -8.13 20.57 -28.60
N GLN A 107 -8.84 20.51 -29.73
CA GLN A 107 -8.23 20.62 -31.06
C GLN A 107 -7.94 22.07 -31.46
N ALA A 108 -8.75 23.03 -31.02
CA ALA A 108 -8.48 24.47 -31.20
C ALA A 108 -7.32 24.93 -30.30
N PHE A 109 -7.33 24.53 -29.03
CA PHE A 109 -6.24 24.75 -28.07
C PHE A 109 -4.89 24.24 -28.62
N GLY A 110 -4.84 23.00 -29.12
CA GLY A 110 -3.66 22.44 -29.81
C GLY A 110 -3.34 23.02 -31.20
N LYS A 111 -4.08 24.04 -31.67
CA LYS A 111 -3.70 24.90 -32.81
C LYS A 111 -3.21 26.27 -32.36
N HIS A 112 -3.71 26.78 -31.23
CA HIS A 112 -3.30 28.05 -30.65
C HIS A 112 -1.93 27.94 -29.96
N HIS A 113 -1.59 26.76 -29.45
CA HIS A 113 -0.33 26.43 -28.78
C HIS A 113 0.58 25.58 -29.69
N PRO A 114 1.41 26.18 -30.56
CA PRO A 114 2.32 25.44 -31.46
C PRO A 114 3.35 24.56 -30.72
N GLU A 115 3.64 24.86 -29.45
CA GLU A 115 4.43 24.04 -28.53
C GLU A 115 3.78 22.66 -28.22
N LEU A 116 2.46 22.52 -28.44
CA LEU A 116 1.73 21.25 -28.29
C LEU A 116 1.42 20.63 -29.66
N LYS A 117 2.04 19.47 -29.96
CA LYS A 117 1.75 18.70 -31.18
C LYS A 117 1.05 17.38 -30.87
N ALA A 118 -0.18 17.21 -31.40
CA ALA A 118 -0.91 15.95 -31.31
C ALA A 118 -0.15 14.81 -32.03
N LYS A 119 0.25 13.78 -31.28
CA LYS A 119 0.95 12.58 -31.77
C LYS A 119 0.16 11.32 -31.39
N ARG A 120 0.18 10.28 -32.25
CA ARG A 120 -0.29 8.93 -31.88
C ARG A 120 0.88 8.17 -31.26
N VAL A 121 0.85 7.98 -29.95
CA VAL A 121 1.79 7.07 -29.24
C VAL A 121 1.37 5.63 -29.51
N ARG A 122 2.34 4.75 -29.79
CA ARG A 122 2.12 3.29 -29.91
C ARG A 122 2.69 2.60 -28.68
N SER A 123 2.10 1.48 -28.28
CA SER A 123 2.76 0.53 -27.37
C SER A 123 4.01 -0.05 -28.05
N ILE A 124 5.13 -0.12 -27.32
CA ILE A 124 6.40 -0.69 -27.78
C ILE A 124 6.55 -2.10 -27.19
N ASP A 125 7.23 -2.99 -27.92
CA ASP A 125 7.55 -4.34 -27.46
C ASP A 125 8.54 -4.31 -26.27
N TRP A 126 8.31 -5.16 -25.27
CA TRP A 126 9.07 -5.18 -24.02
C TRP A 126 10.58 -5.38 -24.21
N ARG A 127 11.01 -6.22 -25.17
CA ARG A 127 12.46 -6.46 -25.42
C ARG A 127 13.18 -5.21 -25.89
N ARG A 128 12.47 -4.28 -26.53
CA ARG A 128 13.03 -2.99 -27.00
C ARG A 128 13.05 -1.93 -25.90
N HIS A 129 12.44 -2.18 -24.74
CA HIS A 129 12.50 -1.27 -23.59
C HIS A 129 13.67 -1.53 -22.65
N GLU A 130 14.21 -2.75 -22.60
CA GLU A 130 15.35 -3.09 -21.73
C GLU A 130 16.67 -2.52 -22.28
N ILE A 131 16.87 -2.55 -23.60
CA ILE A 131 18.09 -2.07 -24.28
C ILE A 131 18.36 -0.57 -24.01
N HIS A 132 17.29 0.25 -23.91
CA HIS A 132 17.38 1.70 -23.69
C HIS A 132 17.12 2.12 -22.24
N ILE A 133 17.27 1.22 -21.27
CA ILE A 133 16.96 1.51 -19.86
C ILE A 133 17.89 2.59 -19.28
N TYR A 134 19.15 2.65 -19.71
CA TYR A 134 20.12 3.67 -19.28
C TYR A 134 19.71 5.08 -19.74
N ASP A 135 19.42 5.23 -21.04
CA ASP A 135 19.04 6.50 -21.68
C ASP A 135 17.75 7.06 -21.04
N LYS A 136 16.73 6.20 -20.94
CA LYS A 136 15.42 6.48 -20.35
C LYS A 136 15.49 6.92 -18.88
N VAL A 137 16.40 6.33 -18.10
CA VAL A 137 16.63 6.74 -16.70
C VAL A 137 17.40 8.05 -16.63
N THR A 138 18.32 8.31 -17.56
CA THR A 138 19.07 9.57 -17.65
C THR A 138 18.12 10.73 -17.99
N GLU A 139 17.33 10.61 -19.05
CA GLU A 139 16.27 11.58 -19.43
C GLU A 139 15.30 11.82 -18.26
N TRP A 140 14.85 10.75 -17.59
CA TRP A 140 13.96 10.88 -16.44
C TRP A 140 14.61 11.60 -15.26
N PHE A 141 15.89 11.36 -14.98
CA PHE A 141 16.63 12.11 -13.96
C PHE A 141 16.77 13.59 -14.31
N GLU A 142 16.98 13.94 -15.58
CA GLU A 142 17.00 15.34 -16.03
C GLU A 142 15.65 16.03 -15.83
N VAL A 143 14.54 15.34 -16.16
CA VAL A 143 13.17 15.84 -15.99
C VAL A 143 12.80 15.99 -14.51
N ILE A 144 12.94 14.94 -13.70
CA ILE A 144 12.61 15.02 -12.26
C ILE A 144 13.58 15.98 -11.54
N GLY A 145 14.83 16.07 -11.98
CA GLY A 145 15.81 17.04 -11.49
C GLY A 145 15.43 18.49 -11.76
N GLN A 146 14.57 18.80 -12.75
CA GLN A 146 13.98 20.14 -12.90
C GLN A 146 12.89 20.39 -11.84
N VAL A 147 11.99 19.42 -11.62
CA VAL A 147 10.93 19.51 -10.59
C VAL A 147 11.51 19.64 -9.19
N LEU A 148 12.52 18.83 -8.85
CA LEU A 148 13.17 18.81 -7.52
C LEU A 148 14.05 20.04 -7.25
N ARG A 149 14.42 20.82 -8.28
CA ARG A 149 15.13 22.11 -8.14
C ARG A 149 14.21 23.31 -7.88
N ASN A 150 12.89 23.16 -7.98
CA ASN A 150 11.95 24.25 -7.75
C ASN A 150 11.94 24.66 -6.25
N PRO A 151 12.31 25.90 -5.87
CA PRO A 151 12.39 26.33 -4.47
C PRO A 151 11.04 26.39 -3.74
N ALA A 152 9.91 26.30 -4.46
CA ALA A 152 8.60 26.13 -3.84
C ALA A 152 8.41 24.71 -3.26
N ILE A 153 9.05 23.69 -3.84
CA ILE A 153 8.98 22.30 -3.41
C ILE A 153 10.01 22.07 -2.29
N ARG A 154 9.53 21.76 -1.09
CA ARG A 154 10.38 21.45 0.07
C ARG A 154 10.67 19.94 0.15
N PRO A 155 11.79 19.51 0.77
CA PRO A 155 12.07 18.09 1.04
C PRO A 155 10.91 17.34 1.71
N GLU A 156 10.28 17.95 2.71
CA GLU A 156 9.13 17.38 3.43
C GLU A 156 7.80 17.37 2.63
N ASN A 157 7.80 17.94 1.42
CA ASN A 157 6.71 17.91 0.45
C ASN A 157 6.95 16.89 -0.68
N ILE A 158 8.11 16.21 -0.71
CA ILE A 158 8.46 15.18 -1.70
C ILE A 158 8.21 13.80 -1.09
N TYR A 159 7.41 12.99 -1.79
CA TYR A 159 6.93 11.68 -1.33
C TYR A 159 7.18 10.58 -2.36
N ASN A 160 7.39 9.36 -1.87
CA ASN A 160 7.46 8.14 -2.65
C ASN A 160 6.40 7.17 -2.12
N MET A 161 5.58 6.60 -3.00
CA MET A 161 4.50 5.66 -2.64
C MET A 161 4.62 4.39 -3.47
N ASP A 162 4.61 3.25 -2.78
CA ASP A 162 4.84 1.92 -3.36
C ASP A 162 3.90 0.86 -2.76
N GLU A 163 3.72 -0.25 -3.48
CA GLU A 163 2.77 -1.33 -3.19
C GLU A 163 3.52 -2.64 -2.88
N THR A 164 3.41 -3.15 -1.64
CA THR A 164 4.13 -4.37 -1.24
C THR A 164 3.18 -5.52 -0.91
N GLY A 165 3.36 -6.63 -1.63
CA GLY A 165 2.73 -7.91 -1.30
C GLY A 165 3.37 -8.57 -0.09
N VAL A 166 2.58 -8.84 0.95
CA VAL A 166 2.99 -9.54 2.17
C VAL A 166 2.26 -10.88 2.25
N MET A 167 2.99 -12.00 2.23
CA MET A 167 2.39 -13.34 2.29
C MET A 167 2.11 -13.72 3.75
N LEU A 168 0.89 -14.17 4.05
CA LEU A 168 0.48 -14.43 5.43
C LEU A 168 1.27 -15.58 6.08
N SER A 169 1.23 -16.77 5.46
CA SER A 169 1.84 -17.99 6.00
C SER A 169 2.94 -18.50 5.06
N MET A 170 4.11 -17.86 5.15
CA MET A 170 5.34 -18.30 4.46
C MET A 170 6.52 -18.32 5.43
N LEU A 171 6.77 -19.49 6.01
CA LEU A 171 8.01 -19.77 6.74
C LEU A 171 9.14 -19.98 5.71
N SER A 172 10.16 -19.13 5.73
CA SER A 172 11.37 -19.35 4.93
C SER A 172 12.30 -20.38 5.59
N SER A 173 13.39 -20.74 4.90
CA SER A 173 14.55 -21.32 5.56
C SER A 173 15.05 -20.39 6.69
N VAL A 174 15.61 -21.00 7.73
CA VAL A 174 16.18 -20.34 8.90
C VAL A 174 17.48 -21.04 9.27
N LYS A 175 18.55 -20.28 9.56
CA LYS A 175 19.80 -20.86 10.06
C LYS A 175 19.62 -21.16 11.55
N VAL A 176 19.80 -22.42 11.93
CA VAL A 176 19.67 -22.92 13.31
C VAL A 176 20.96 -23.61 13.74
N LEU A 177 21.15 -23.73 15.05
CA LEU A 177 22.10 -24.68 15.63
C LEU A 177 21.30 -25.91 16.04
N ALA A 178 21.64 -27.07 15.47
CA ALA A 178 21.07 -28.36 15.80
C ALA A 178 22.13 -29.22 16.52
N GLY A 179 21.74 -30.42 16.99
CA GLY A 179 22.73 -31.42 17.42
C GLY A 179 23.61 -31.82 16.23
N LYS A 180 24.90 -32.11 16.48
CA LYS A 180 25.87 -32.47 15.43
C LYS A 180 25.36 -33.61 14.53
N ASP A 181 24.67 -34.56 15.14
CA ASP A 181 24.23 -35.80 14.51
C ASP A 181 22.77 -35.72 14.02
N ASP A 182 22.10 -34.57 14.16
CA ASP A 182 20.73 -34.33 13.70
C ASP A 182 20.69 -33.99 12.20
N GLN A 183 20.47 -35.02 11.38
CA GLN A 183 20.40 -34.91 9.92
C GLN A 183 19.10 -34.25 9.37
N ARG A 184 18.20 -33.74 10.23
CA ARG A 184 16.89 -33.20 9.78
C ARG A 184 17.02 -31.81 9.17
N GLY A 185 17.29 -31.76 7.87
CA GLY A 185 17.31 -30.53 7.07
C GLY A 185 15.94 -29.87 6.79
N TYR A 186 14.84 -30.36 7.36
CA TYR A 186 13.47 -29.90 7.06
C TYR A 186 12.64 -29.64 8.31
N ARG A 187 11.56 -28.86 8.15
CA ARG A 187 10.57 -28.55 9.20
C ARG A 187 9.15 -28.52 8.65
N GLY A 188 8.17 -28.95 9.45
CA GLY A 188 6.75 -28.81 9.11
C GLY A 188 6.32 -27.35 9.03
N ALA A 189 5.37 -27.04 8.13
CA ALA A 189 4.88 -25.67 7.91
C ALA A 189 3.44 -25.66 7.36
N GLY A 190 2.54 -24.87 7.97
CA GLY A 190 1.21 -24.61 7.44
C GLY A 190 1.23 -23.64 6.25
N VAL A 191 1.38 -24.17 5.04
CA VAL A 191 1.54 -23.35 3.82
C VAL A 191 0.20 -22.79 3.33
N LYS A 192 -0.08 -21.53 3.68
CA LYS A 192 -1.24 -20.77 3.19
C LYS A 192 -0.79 -19.53 2.42
N ARG A 193 -0.70 -19.67 1.09
CA ARG A 193 -0.25 -18.64 0.12
C ARG A 193 -1.26 -17.51 -0.11
N THR A 194 -1.89 -16.99 0.94
CA THR A 194 -2.69 -15.76 0.87
C THR A 194 -1.76 -14.55 0.96
N MET A 195 -1.83 -13.65 -0.02
CA MET A 195 -1.13 -12.36 0.00
C MET A 195 -2.08 -11.26 0.50
N VAL A 196 -1.53 -10.29 1.24
CA VAL A 196 -2.19 -9.03 1.60
C VAL A 196 -1.30 -7.90 1.08
N THR A 197 -1.87 -6.96 0.34
CA THR A 197 -1.11 -5.83 -0.22
C THR A 197 -1.11 -4.68 0.76
N ALA A 198 0.03 -4.05 0.99
CA ALA A 198 0.15 -2.82 1.76
C ALA A 198 0.68 -1.70 0.87
N ILE A 199 -0.09 -0.63 0.75
CA ILE A 199 0.38 0.65 0.21
C ILE A 199 1.13 1.37 1.32
N GLU A 200 2.40 1.66 1.07
CA GLU A 200 3.29 2.38 1.97
C GLU A 200 3.78 3.67 1.30
N CYS A 201 3.90 4.74 2.09
CA CYS A 201 4.37 6.03 1.58
C CYS A 201 5.33 6.71 2.56
N ILE A 202 6.43 7.21 2.01
CA ILE A 202 7.56 7.78 2.74
C ILE A 202 7.95 9.13 2.13
N SER A 203 8.51 10.02 2.94
CA SER A 203 8.89 11.39 2.56
C SER A 203 10.40 11.56 2.54
N ALA A 204 10.90 12.50 1.74
CA ALA A 204 12.34 12.72 1.58
C ALA A 204 13.04 13.28 2.84
N ASP A 205 12.30 13.88 3.77
CA ASP A 205 12.82 14.27 5.10
C ASP A 205 12.85 13.09 6.12
N GLY A 206 12.37 11.91 5.73
CA GLY A 206 12.50 10.68 6.50
C GLY A 206 11.32 10.28 7.40
N ARG A 207 10.12 10.84 7.18
CA ARG A 207 8.87 10.36 7.84
C ARG A 207 8.18 9.31 6.97
N SER A 208 7.51 8.34 7.60
CA SER A 208 6.53 7.47 6.95
C SER A 208 5.10 7.90 7.30
N MET A 209 4.17 7.67 6.38
CA MET A 209 2.75 7.98 6.53
C MET A 209 1.98 6.78 7.15
N HIS A 210 0.69 6.92 7.46
CA HIS A 210 -0.15 5.76 7.75
C HIS A 210 -0.41 4.92 6.47
N PRO A 211 -0.29 3.59 6.53
CA PRO A 211 -0.48 2.72 5.38
C PRO A 211 -1.96 2.48 5.05
N LEU A 212 -2.18 1.95 3.84
CA LEU A 212 -3.46 1.36 3.42
C LEU A 212 -3.27 -0.13 3.15
N ILE A 213 -3.96 -0.98 3.92
CA ILE A 213 -3.89 -2.44 3.83
C ILE A 213 -5.07 -2.96 3.00
N ILE A 214 -4.80 -3.62 1.87
CA ILE A 214 -5.80 -4.17 0.96
C ILE A 214 -5.96 -5.67 1.22
N TRP A 215 -7.16 -6.08 1.63
CA TRP A 215 -7.49 -7.49 1.82
C TRP A 215 -7.99 -8.13 0.52
N PRO A 216 -7.55 -9.37 0.16
CA PRO A 216 -8.19 -10.16 -0.90
C PRO A 216 -9.59 -10.61 -0.46
N ALA A 217 -10.61 -9.80 -0.72
CA ALA A 217 -11.96 -9.91 -0.19
C ALA A 217 -12.97 -9.01 -0.92
N ALA A 218 -14.27 -9.28 -0.71
CA ALA A 218 -15.38 -8.42 -1.14
C ALA A 218 -16.04 -7.62 0.03
N THR A 219 -15.55 -7.74 1.27
CA THR A 219 -16.09 -7.07 2.47
C THR A 219 -15.04 -6.91 3.57
N HIS A 220 -15.19 -5.90 4.43
CA HIS A 220 -14.44 -5.80 5.69
C HIS A 220 -14.99 -6.75 6.76
N ARG A 221 -14.11 -7.42 7.52
CA ARG A 221 -14.47 -8.28 8.66
C ARG A 221 -13.91 -7.78 9.98
N SER A 222 -14.72 -7.87 11.04
CA SER A 222 -14.40 -7.44 12.41
C SER A 222 -13.11 -8.03 12.97
N ASN A 223 -12.80 -9.28 12.64
CA ASN A 223 -11.68 -10.02 13.20
C ASN A 223 -10.33 -9.74 12.51
N TRP A 224 -10.27 -8.99 11.39
CA TRP A 224 -9.01 -8.73 10.67
C TRP A 224 -8.18 -7.56 11.24
N THR A 225 -8.83 -6.64 11.96
CA THR A 225 -8.21 -5.40 12.49
C THR A 225 -8.26 -5.33 14.03
N ILE A 226 -8.25 -6.49 14.70
CA ILE A 226 -8.40 -6.57 16.17
C ILE A 226 -7.25 -5.91 16.92
N HIS A 227 -6.05 -5.88 16.35
CA HIS A 227 -4.92 -5.17 16.92
C HIS A 227 -5.10 -3.64 16.75
N PRO A 228 -4.91 -2.83 17.81
CA PRO A 228 -4.95 -1.37 17.70
C PRO A 228 -3.98 -0.84 16.64
N THR A 229 -4.53 -0.14 15.66
CA THR A 229 -3.79 0.40 14.50
C THR A 229 -4.36 1.79 14.12
N PRO A 230 -4.39 2.74 15.07
CA PRO A 230 -4.95 4.08 14.83
C PRO A 230 -4.25 4.80 13.67
N GLY A 231 -5.02 5.60 12.94
CA GLY A 231 -4.58 6.28 11.71
C GLY A 231 -4.53 5.40 10.46
N TRP A 232 -4.44 4.08 10.58
CA TRP A 232 -4.33 3.16 9.43
C TRP A 232 -5.64 3.09 8.65
N HIS A 233 -5.52 2.80 7.36
CA HIS A 233 -6.65 2.57 6.48
C HIS A 233 -6.65 1.13 5.96
N TYR A 234 -7.83 0.64 5.62
CA TYR A 234 -8.06 -0.70 5.10
C TYR A 234 -8.95 -0.62 3.88
N GLY A 235 -8.61 -1.36 2.83
CA GLY A 235 -9.45 -1.54 1.65
C GLY A 235 -9.69 -3.01 1.36
N PHE A 236 -10.46 -3.30 0.32
CA PHE A 236 -10.60 -4.67 -0.20
C PHE A 236 -10.77 -4.70 -1.73
N SER A 237 -10.24 -5.75 -2.33
CA SER A 237 -10.46 -6.13 -3.74
C SER A 237 -10.50 -7.65 -3.82
N GLU A 238 -11.23 -8.22 -4.76
CA GLU A 238 -11.37 -9.68 -4.86
C GLU A 238 -10.02 -10.38 -5.10
N SER A 239 -9.14 -9.72 -5.85
CA SER A 239 -7.78 -10.17 -6.15
C SER A 239 -6.75 -9.85 -5.04
N GLY A 240 -7.04 -8.90 -4.15
CA GLY A 240 -6.11 -8.40 -3.12
C GLY A 240 -5.10 -7.35 -3.60
N TYR A 241 -5.09 -7.01 -4.89
CA TYR A 241 -4.25 -5.95 -5.46
C TYR A 241 -4.94 -4.58 -5.45
N ASN A 242 -4.19 -3.52 -5.71
CA ASN A 242 -4.74 -2.18 -5.90
C ASN A 242 -5.60 -2.11 -7.18
N ASP A 243 -6.56 -1.17 -7.20
CA ASP A 243 -7.35 -0.81 -8.36
C ASP A 243 -7.54 0.72 -8.41
N SER A 244 -8.00 1.27 -9.53
CA SER A 244 -8.05 2.73 -9.69
C SER A 244 -9.02 3.43 -8.73
N ASN A 245 -9.97 2.72 -8.12
CA ASN A 245 -10.88 3.25 -7.09
C ASN A 245 -10.19 3.26 -5.72
N ILE A 246 -9.53 2.16 -5.32
CA ILE A 246 -8.67 2.11 -4.13
C ILE A 246 -7.58 3.20 -4.21
N SER A 247 -7.02 3.42 -5.41
CA SER A 247 -6.03 4.46 -5.69
C SER A 247 -6.57 5.87 -5.43
N LEU A 248 -7.75 6.21 -5.96
CA LEU A 248 -8.39 7.51 -5.72
C LEU A 248 -8.79 7.69 -4.23
N GLU A 249 -9.32 6.64 -3.60
CA GLU A 249 -9.64 6.63 -2.16
C GLU A 249 -8.36 6.77 -1.30
N TRP A 250 -7.22 6.24 -1.75
CA TRP A 250 -5.92 6.44 -1.09
C TRP A 250 -5.46 7.90 -1.20
N LEU A 251 -5.49 8.50 -2.40
CA LEU A 251 -5.11 9.91 -2.59
C LEU A 251 -5.98 10.85 -1.75
N THR A 252 -7.30 10.60 -1.72
CA THR A 252 -8.29 11.48 -1.07
C THR A 252 -8.37 11.31 0.45
N ARG A 253 -8.27 10.09 0.98
CA ARG A 253 -8.40 9.82 2.43
C ARG A 253 -7.06 9.67 3.16
N VAL A 254 -6.03 9.17 2.47
CA VAL A 254 -4.75 8.82 3.08
C VAL A 254 -3.70 9.87 2.75
N PHE A 255 -3.49 10.21 1.47
CA PHE A 255 -2.39 11.07 1.07
C PHE A 255 -2.63 12.55 1.38
N ASP A 256 -3.69 13.15 0.82
CA ASP A 256 -3.92 14.59 0.98
C ASP A 256 -4.16 15.01 2.44
N PRO A 257 -4.97 14.31 3.26
CA PRO A 257 -5.21 14.74 4.65
C PRO A 257 -3.96 14.71 5.54
N GLN A 258 -3.03 13.79 5.29
CA GLN A 258 -1.76 13.71 6.03
C GLN A 258 -0.72 14.73 5.54
N THR A 259 -0.70 15.04 4.23
CA THR A 259 0.35 15.89 3.64
C THR A 259 -0.04 17.36 3.50
N LYS A 260 -1.32 17.70 3.32
CA LYS A 260 -1.81 19.06 3.06
C LYS A 260 -1.44 20.07 4.15
N ARG A 261 -1.58 19.67 5.43
CA ARG A 261 -1.16 20.51 6.57
C ARG A 261 0.35 20.70 6.62
N THR A 262 1.13 19.65 6.35
CA THR A 262 2.60 19.76 6.24
C THR A 262 2.98 20.74 5.14
N ALA A 263 2.35 20.61 3.97
CA ALA A 263 2.69 21.36 2.77
C ALA A 263 2.40 22.87 2.88
N ASN A 264 1.45 23.28 3.73
CA ASN A 264 1.09 24.68 4.00
C ASN A 264 0.89 25.53 2.72
N GLY A 265 0.11 25.00 1.79
CA GLY A 265 -0.17 25.65 0.50
C GLY A 265 0.96 25.62 -0.54
N LYS A 266 2.13 25.05 -0.22
CA LYS A 266 3.20 24.82 -1.21
C LYS A 266 2.97 23.53 -2.03
N PRO A 267 3.47 23.43 -3.27
CA PRO A 267 3.34 22.23 -4.09
C PRO A 267 3.94 20.98 -3.42
N ARG A 268 3.45 19.81 -3.84
CA ARG A 268 3.88 18.48 -3.40
C ARG A 268 4.31 17.64 -4.61
N VAL A 269 5.26 16.73 -4.40
CA VAL A 269 5.67 15.75 -5.42
C VAL A 269 5.35 14.35 -4.90
N LEU A 270 4.75 13.52 -5.75
CA LEU A 270 4.44 12.12 -5.46
C LEU A 270 5.07 11.22 -6.53
N ILE A 271 6.01 10.38 -6.11
CA ILE A 271 6.78 9.46 -6.97
C ILE A 271 6.25 8.02 -6.78
N SER A 272 5.89 7.34 -7.87
CA SER A 272 5.35 5.96 -7.88
C SER A 272 5.58 5.32 -9.25
N ASP A 273 5.64 3.98 -9.38
CA ASP A 273 5.95 3.33 -10.66
C ASP A 273 4.74 3.00 -11.57
N GLY A 274 3.52 2.91 -11.02
CA GLY A 274 2.40 2.30 -11.74
C GLY A 274 1.00 2.48 -11.17
N PHE A 275 0.79 3.47 -10.29
CA PHE A 275 -0.45 3.80 -9.58
C PHE A 275 -1.77 3.26 -10.20
N GLY A 276 -2.29 2.16 -9.64
CA GLY A 276 -3.63 1.64 -9.98
C GLY A 276 -3.84 1.22 -11.44
N THR A 277 -2.77 0.94 -12.18
CA THR A 277 -2.69 0.54 -13.61
C THR A 277 -3.06 1.59 -14.68
N HIS A 278 -3.88 2.60 -14.38
CA HIS A 278 -4.14 3.72 -15.29
C HIS A 278 -4.38 5.03 -14.51
N GLU A 279 -3.75 6.11 -14.96
CA GLU A 279 -4.14 7.47 -14.60
C GLU A 279 -5.55 7.74 -15.14
N THR A 280 -6.51 7.68 -14.23
CA THR A 280 -7.89 8.06 -14.51
C THR A 280 -8.00 9.58 -14.46
N LEU A 281 -9.09 10.11 -15.04
CA LEU A 281 -9.30 11.56 -15.09
C LEU A 281 -9.43 12.15 -13.69
N GLU A 282 -10.13 11.44 -12.81
CA GLU A 282 -10.42 11.81 -11.43
C GLU A 282 -9.14 11.91 -10.59
N ILE A 283 -8.15 11.04 -10.86
CA ILE A 283 -6.83 11.07 -10.22
C ILE A 283 -6.03 12.29 -10.68
N LEU A 284 -5.96 12.54 -11.99
CA LEU A 284 -5.26 13.70 -12.55
C LEU A 284 -5.89 15.02 -12.11
N GLU A 285 -7.23 15.11 -12.14
CA GLU A 285 -7.99 16.24 -11.62
C GLU A 285 -7.75 16.45 -10.13
N PHE A 286 -7.72 15.39 -9.32
CA PHE A 286 -7.45 15.52 -7.88
C PHE A 286 -6.02 16.00 -7.59
N CYS A 287 -5.01 15.44 -8.29
CA CYS A 287 -3.62 15.85 -8.13
C CYS A 287 -3.42 17.32 -8.55
N PHE A 288 -3.89 17.69 -9.75
CA PHE A 288 -3.86 19.07 -10.23
C PHE A 288 -4.63 20.03 -9.30
N ALA A 289 -5.79 19.60 -8.79
CA ALA A 289 -6.59 20.41 -7.86
C ALA A 289 -5.93 20.63 -6.48
N ASN A 290 -4.98 19.79 -6.08
CA ASN A 290 -4.34 19.85 -4.77
C ASN A 290 -2.85 20.21 -4.84
N ASP A 291 -2.38 20.69 -6.00
CA ASP A 291 -1.00 21.10 -6.24
C ASP A 291 0.00 19.94 -5.98
N ILE A 292 -0.36 18.76 -6.48
CA ILE A 292 0.42 17.52 -6.40
C ILE A 292 0.94 17.19 -7.81
N THR A 293 2.25 17.31 -8.02
CA THR A 293 2.93 16.77 -9.20
C THR A 293 3.07 15.26 -9.04
N LEU A 294 2.40 14.49 -9.91
CA LEU A 294 2.59 13.05 -10.00
C LEU A 294 3.77 12.77 -10.94
N CYS A 295 4.82 12.10 -10.44
CA CYS A 295 6.04 11.80 -11.18
C CYS A 295 6.20 10.27 -11.27
N ARG A 296 5.86 9.67 -12.40
CA ARG A 296 5.97 8.22 -12.54
C ARG A 296 7.43 7.78 -12.73
N LEU A 297 7.82 6.65 -12.13
CA LEU A 297 9.11 6.01 -12.44
C LEU A 297 9.13 5.43 -13.86
N PRO A 298 10.29 5.38 -14.54
CA PRO A 298 10.45 4.65 -15.78
C PRO A 298 10.08 3.16 -15.59
N SER A 299 9.25 2.60 -16.45
CA SER A 299 8.90 1.17 -16.39
C SER A 299 10.16 0.27 -16.36
N HIS A 300 10.12 -0.75 -15.50
CA HIS A 300 11.19 -1.71 -15.17
C HIS A 300 12.34 -1.19 -14.28
N THR A 301 12.20 -0.04 -13.62
CA THR A 301 13.28 0.57 -12.80
C THR A 301 13.03 0.64 -11.30
N SER A 302 11.91 0.14 -10.79
CA SER A 302 11.51 0.25 -9.36
C SER A 302 12.61 -0.23 -8.40
N HIS A 303 13.24 -1.37 -8.72
CA HIS A 303 14.39 -1.93 -7.99
C HIS A 303 15.66 -1.04 -7.92
N LYS A 304 15.71 0.10 -8.62
CA LYS A 304 16.77 1.12 -8.55
C LYS A 304 16.26 2.51 -8.16
N LEU A 305 15.05 2.88 -8.60
CA LEU A 305 14.51 4.23 -8.47
C LEU A 305 13.35 4.37 -7.46
N HIS A 306 12.93 3.28 -6.80
CA HIS A 306 11.91 3.30 -5.75
C HIS A 306 12.57 3.20 -4.36
N PRO A 307 12.70 4.31 -3.59
CA PRO A 307 13.18 4.30 -2.21
C PRO A 307 12.57 3.21 -1.30
N CYS A 308 11.29 2.87 -1.50
CA CYS A 308 10.59 1.77 -0.84
C CYS A 308 11.22 0.39 -1.13
N ASP A 309 11.25 -0.07 -2.39
CA ASP A 309 11.94 -1.31 -2.79
C ASP A 309 13.40 -1.35 -2.32
N VAL A 310 14.16 -0.29 -2.64
CA VAL A 310 15.63 -0.23 -2.48
C VAL A 310 16.08 -0.37 -1.02
N SER A 311 15.24 -0.02 -0.03
CA SER A 311 15.67 0.06 1.37
C SER A 311 14.64 -0.33 2.45
N VAL A 312 13.34 -0.25 2.16
CA VAL A 312 12.27 -0.38 3.17
C VAL A 312 11.64 -1.77 3.11
N PHE A 313 11.34 -2.26 1.91
CA PHE A 313 10.56 -3.48 1.73
C PHE A 313 11.31 -4.78 2.04
N ALA A 314 12.61 -4.88 1.78
CA ALA A 314 13.39 -6.05 2.17
C ALA A 314 13.54 -6.21 3.70
N PRO A 315 13.87 -5.15 4.48
CA PRO A 315 13.79 -5.20 5.94
C PRO A 315 12.37 -5.47 6.47
N LEU A 316 11.34 -4.88 5.87
CA LEU A 316 9.94 -5.08 6.27
C LEU A 316 9.46 -6.54 6.10
N LYS A 317 9.72 -7.13 4.92
CA LYS A 317 9.41 -8.54 4.63
C LYS A 317 10.25 -9.50 5.48
N THR A 318 11.38 -9.06 6.03
CA THR A 318 12.19 -9.84 6.97
C THR A 318 11.65 -9.72 8.39
N ALA A 319 11.42 -8.51 8.90
CA ALA A 319 10.82 -8.26 10.20
C ALA A 319 9.41 -8.88 10.34
N TYR A 320 8.62 -8.99 9.26
CA TYR A 320 7.34 -9.69 9.27
C TYR A 320 7.53 -11.22 9.41
N ARG A 321 8.50 -11.80 8.68
CA ARG A 321 8.84 -13.22 8.81
C ARG A 321 9.33 -13.56 10.23
N ASP A 322 10.08 -12.68 10.88
CA ASP A 322 10.47 -12.84 12.30
C ASP A 322 9.25 -12.99 13.22
N GLN A 323 8.18 -12.21 13.00
CA GLN A 323 6.97 -12.29 13.83
C GLN A 323 6.15 -13.55 13.52
N VAL A 324 6.07 -13.97 12.25
CA VAL A 324 5.45 -15.25 11.86
C VAL A 324 6.19 -16.44 12.48
N GLU A 325 7.52 -16.45 12.38
CA GLU A 325 8.41 -17.44 13.01
C GLU A 325 8.21 -17.49 14.53
N ARG A 326 8.11 -16.31 15.18
CA ARG A 326 7.84 -16.20 16.62
C ARG A 326 6.47 -16.75 17.02
N LEU A 327 5.44 -16.58 16.19
CA LEU A 327 4.09 -17.12 16.44
C LEU A 327 4.05 -18.64 16.25
N ASN A 328 4.72 -19.15 15.22
CA ASN A 328 4.87 -20.58 14.95
C ASN A 328 5.56 -21.31 16.11
N ARG A 329 6.59 -20.70 16.72
CA ARG A 329 7.25 -21.22 17.95
C ARG A 329 6.34 -21.26 19.19
N GLY A 330 5.20 -20.57 19.17
CA GLY A 330 4.15 -20.67 20.18
C GLY A 330 3.01 -21.64 19.82
N GLY A 331 3.19 -22.49 18.81
CA GLY A 331 2.19 -23.47 18.40
C GLY A 331 1.09 -22.95 17.46
N VAL A 332 1.32 -21.83 16.76
CA VAL A 332 0.39 -21.31 15.73
C VAL A 332 0.94 -21.61 14.34
N ASP A 333 0.56 -22.77 13.79
CA ASP A 333 1.03 -23.30 12.51
C ASP A 333 0.56 -22.53 11.26
N THR A 334 -0.59 -21.84 11.36
CA THR A 334 -1.34 -21.31 10.22
C THR A 334 -1.71 -19.84 10.41
N ILE A 335 -1.07 -18.96 9.63
CA ILE A 335 -1.35 -17.52 9.69
C ILE A 335 -2.55 -17.14 8.80
N GLY A 336 -3.69 -16.86 9.43
CA GLY A 336 -4.84 -16.20 8.80
C GLY A 336 -4.81 -14.67 8.92
N LYS A 337 -5.72 -13.97 8.22
CA LYS A 337 -5.77 -12.49 8.10
C LYS A 337 -5.91 -11.78 9.44
N GLU A 338 -6.62 -12.40 10.37
CA GLU A 338 -6.84 -11.95 11.75
C GLU A 338 -5.56 -11.72 12.56
N HIS A 339 -4.46 -12.41 12.22
CA HIS A 339 -3.14 -12.17 12.84
C HIS A 339 -2.38 -11.02 12.17
N PHE A 340 -2.72 -10.63 10.94
CA PHE A 340 -1.88 -9.76 10.11
C PHE A 340 -1.61 -8.40 10.77
N THR A 341 -2.62 -7.78 11.40
CA THR A 341 -2.42 -6.47 12.05
C THR A 341 -1.54 -6.55 13.31
N TYR A 342 -1.58 -7.67 14.04
CA TYR A 342 -0.69 -7.95 15.18
C TYR A 342 0.76 -8.22 14.76
N LEU A 343 0.98 -8.89 13.61
CA LEU A 343 2.31 -9.22 13.10
C LEU A 343 2.94 -8.04 12.31
N TYR A 344 2.15 -7.35 11.49
CA TYR A 344 2.64 -6.31 10.58
C TYR A 344 2.92 -4.99 11.28
N LYS A 345 2.17 -4.60 12.33
CA LYS A 345 2.46 -3.37 13.09
C LYS A 345 3.90 -3.34 13.68
N PRO A 346 4.34 -4.32 14.50
CA PRO A 346 5.70 -4.31 15.04
C PRO A 346 6.78 -4.57 13.98
N ALA A 347 6.47 -5.32 12.90
CA ALA A 347 7.37 -5.46 11.76
C ALA A 347 7.61 -4.13 11.05
N ARG A 348 6.55 -3.35 10.84
CA ARG A 348 6.59 -2.01 10.25
C ARG A 348 7.37 -1.04 11.12
N ASP A 349 7.13 -1.04 12.43
CA ASP A 349 7.84 -0.18 13.39
C ASP A 349 9.35 -0.48 13.42
N ARG A 350 9.73 -1.77 13.32
CA ARG A 350 11.15 -2.20 13.24
C ARG A 350 11.81 -1.82 11.91
N ALA A 351 11.08 -1.86 10.79
CA ALA A 351 11.67 -1.74 9.45
C ALA A 351 11.59 -0.35 8.83
N ILE A 352 10.45 0.36 8.97
CA ILE A 352 10.19 1.65 8.32
C ILE A 352 10.71 2.79 9.20
N THR A 353 12.03 2.77 9.46
CA THR A 353 12.73 3.75 10.29
C THR A 353 13.21 4.94 9.46
N LYS A 354 13.39 6.12 10.09
CA LYS A 354 13.97 7.31 9.42
C LYS A 354 15.34 7.02 8.78
N ARG A 355 16.17 6.17 9.41
CA ARG A 355 17.46 5.72 8.85
C ARG A 355 17.27 4.98 7.52
N ASN A 356 16.36 4.02 7.47
CA ASN A 356 16.14 3.22 6.26
C ASN A 356 15.52 4.06 5.14
N ILE A 357 14.52 4.90 5.47
CA ILE A 357 13.89 5.82 4.51
C ILE A 357 14.95 6.73 3.85
N LEU A 358 15.77 7.41 4.65
CA LEU A 358 16.81 8.31 4.11
C LEU A 358 17.87 7.54 3.30
N ALA A 359 18.21 6.30 3.70
CA ALA A 359 19.09 5.45 2.91
C ALA A 359 18.49 5.11 1.53
N GLY A 360 17.18 4.82 1.45
CA GLY A 360 16.48 4.57 0.19
C GLY A 360 16.45 5.77 -0.74
N TRP A 361 16.11 6.95 -0.21
CA TRP A 361 16.12 8.20 -0.98
C TRP A 361 17.50 8.54 -1.52
N ALA A 362 18.54 8.32 -0.72
CA ALA A 362 19.92 8.55 -1.14
C ALA A 362 20.44 7.47 -2.10
N ALA A 363 20.02 6.22 -1.96
CA ALA A 363 20.41 5.12 -2.86
C ALA A 363 19.73 5.25 -4.24
N ALA A 364 18.46 5.63 -4.28
CA ALA A 364 17.74 5.94 -5.52
C ALA A 364 18.19 7.24 -6.22
N GLY A 365 19.19 7.95 -5.68
CA GLY A 365 19.71 9.19 -6.25
C GLY A 365 18.75 10.39 -6.18
N LEU A 366 17.66 10.29 -5.42
CA LEU A 366 16.57 11.27 -5.41
C LEU A 366 16.68 12.31 -4.29
N PHE A 367 17.11 11.93 -3.09
CA PHE A 367 17.34 12.89 -2.00
C PHE A 367 18.46 12.47 -1.02
N PRO A 368 19.55 13.26 -0.89
CA PRO A 368 19.93 14.41 -1.72
C PRO A 368 20.02 14.03 -3.21
N PHE A 369 19.62 14.94 -4.10
CA PHE A 369 19.53 14.65 -5.53
C PHE A 369 20.92 14.41 -6.14
N ASN A 370 21.17 13.18 -6.58
CA ASN A 370 22.43 12.74 -7.18
C ASN A 370 22.19 11.50 -8.08
N PRO A 371 21.84 11.70 -9.36
CA PRO A 371 21.63 10.62 -10.33
C PRO A 371 22.79 9.63 -10.45
N GLN A 372 24.03 10.08 -10.26
CA GLN A 372 25.22 9.25 -10.45
C GLN A 372 25.31 8.07 -9.46
N ARG A 373 24.59 8.13 -8.33
CA ARG A 373 24.43 6.99 -7.42
C ARG A 373 23.69 5.80 -8.03
N VAL A 374 22.88 6.03 -9.06
CA VAL A 374 22.21 4.98 -9.83
C VAL A 374 22.91 4.78 -11.17
N LEU A 375 23.18 5.86 -11.92
CA LEU A 375 23.72 5.78 -13.29
C LEU A 375 25.08 5.05 -13.37
N ARG A 376 25.95 5.18 -12.36
CA ARG A 376 27.25 4.48 -12.31
C ARG A 376 27.10 2.96 -12.25
N ASP A 377 26.07 2.47 -11.56
CA ASP A 377 25.85 1.05 -11.26
C ASP A 377 24.80 0.44 -12.22
N MET A 378 24.70 1.01 -13.43
CA MET A 378 23.90 0.47 -14.53
C MET A 378 24.80 0.10 -15.71
N PRO A 379 24.53 -1.04 -16.38
CA PRO A 379 25.18 -1.31 -17.66
C PRO A 379 24.77 -0.20 -18.65
N LYS A 380 25.78 0.48 -19.20
CA LYS A 380 25.61 1.34 -20.37
C LYS A 380 25.35 0.46 -21.60
N PRO A 381 24.76 1.00 -22.68
CA PRO A 381 24.83 0.36 -24.00
C PRO A 381 26.31 0.02 -24.30
N PRO A 382 26.62 -1.19 -24.80
CA PRO A 382 28.00 -1.64 -24.94
C PRO A 382 28.77 -0.77 -25.95
N ALA A 383 29.83 -0.13 -25.46
CA ALA A 383 30.95 0.27 -26.29
C ALA A 383 31.82 -0.98 -26.56
N GLU A 384 32.55 -0.99 -27.67
CA GLU A 384 33.31 -2.16 -28.11
C GLU A 384 34.58 -2.37 -27.25
N HIS A 385 34.73 -3.59 -26.72
CA HIS A 385 35.95 -4.16 -26.14
C HIS A 385 36.51 -3.47 -24.86
N ASN A 386 37.29 -4.14 -23.99
CA ASN A 386 37.58 -5.58 -23.89
C ASN A 386 37.70 -5.99 -22.42
N ASP A 387 37.54 -7.28 -22.13
CA ASP A 387 37.57 -7.84 -20.79
C ASP A 387 38.94 -8.48 -20.47
N THR A 388 39.44 -8.26 -19.26
CA THR A 388 40.62 -8.92 -18.69
C THR A 388 40.53 -8.88 -17.16
N GLY A 389 40.45 -10.04 -16.53
CA GLY A 389 40.52 -10.22 -15.08
C GLY A 389 41.61 -11.22 -14.72
N GLU A 390 42.09 -11.17 -13.47
CA GLU A 390 43.05 -12.12 -12.92
C GLU A 390 42.56 -12.64 -11.55
N ASP A 391 42.55 -13.97 -11.40
CA ASP A 391 42.33 -14.68 -10.13
C ASP A 391 43.68 -15.24 -9.64
N ILE A 392 43.98 -15.13 -8.34
CA ILE A 392 44.99 -15.97 -7.67
C ILE A 392 44.44 -16.49 -6.33
N ALA A 393 44.63 -17.78 -6.09
CA ALA A 393 44.05 -18.56 -4.98
C ALA A 393 44.99 -18.64 -3.74
N PRO A 394 44.49 -19.09 -2.56
CA PRO A 394 45.23 -19.00 -1.29
C PRO A 394 46.11 -20.22 -0.96
N SER A 395 46.98 -20.08 0.05
CA SER A 395 47.86 -21.13 0.60
C SER A 395 47.47 -21.53 2.04
N SER A 396 48.01 -22.65 2.55
CA SER A 396 47.46 -23.45 3.66
C SER A 396 48.40 -23.69 4.87
N TYR A 397 47.79 -24.17 5.97
CA TYR A 397 48.43 -24.60 7.23
C TYR A 397 49.29 -25.88 7.08
N PRO A 398 50.14 -26.20 8.08
CA PRO A 398 49.77 -27.31 8.99
C PRO A 398 50.05 -27.03 10.50
N ALA A 399 50.04 -28.07 11.34
CA ALA A 399 50.16 -28.05 12.82
C ALA A 399 50.94 -29.28 13.35
N THR A 400 50.82 -29.60 14.65
CA THR A 400 51.44 -30.72 15.45
C THR A 400 52.89 -30.46 15.96
N GLU A 401 53.43 -31.02 17.07
CA GLU A 401 52.85 -31.86 18.15
C GLU A 401 53.64 -31.87 19.50
N ALA A 402 52.93 -32.22 20.60
CA ALA A 402 53.28 -33.09 21.74
C ALA A 402 54.44 -32.89 22.78
N LEU A 403 54.04 -33.06 24.06
CA LEU A 403 54.67 -33.77 25.21
C LEU A 403 56.01 -33.33 25.86
N HIS A 404 56.01 -33.22 27.20
CA HIS A 404 56.88 -33.97 28.16
C HIS A 404 56.43 -33.74 29.64
N THR A 405 56.84 -34.63 30.57
CA THR A 405 56.56 -34.68 32.04
C THR A 405 57.79 -35.25 32.79
N PRO A 406 57.88 -35.43 34.15
CA PRO A 406 56.93 -35.22 35.28
C PRO A 406 57.58 -34.50 36.53
N ASP A 407 57.14 -34.87 37.75
CA ASP A 407 57.80 -34.74 39.10
C ASP A 407 57.83 -33.37 39.84
N THR A 408 57.73 -33.24 41.19
CA THR A 408 57.61 -34.21 42.32
C THR A 408 56.59 -33.73 43.40
N CYS A 409 56.15 -34.63 44.31
CA CYS A 409 55.27 -34.37 45.47
C CYS A 409 55.89 -33.55 46.64
N ALA A 410 55.06 -32.87 47.45
CA ALA A 410 54.75 -33.28 48.85
C ALA A 410 54.05 -32.20 49.73
N SER A 411 52.77 -32.39 50.12
CA SER A 411 52.11 -31.81 51.32
C SER A 411 50.62 -32.25 51.45
N ALA A 412 50.39 -33.56 51.43
CA ALA A 412 49.16 -34.14 50.88
C ALA A 412 47.86 -34.17 51.74
N SER A 413 47.81 -33.58 52.95
CA SER A 413 46.65 -33.73 53.85
C SER A 413 45.68 -32.54 53.81
N ASP A 414 46.08 -31.38 54.35
CA ASP A 414 45.20 -30.21 54.46
C ASP A 414 44.99 -29.53 53.09
N GLU A 415 46.06 -29.32 52.31
CA GLU A 415 45.95 -28.70 50.98
C GLU A 415 45.10 -29.54 50.00
N ALA A 416 45.23 -30.87 50.04
CA ALA A 416 44.34 -31.77 49.29
C ALA A 416 42.88 -31.73 49.77
N SER A 417 42.63 -31.28 51.00
CA SER A 417 41.29 -31.11 51.57
C SER A 417 40.71 -29.74 51.20
N ARG A 418 41.51 -28.67 51.26
CA ARG A 418 41.18 -27.33 50.75
C ARG A 418 40.85 -27.36 49.26
N GLN A 419 41.66 -28.03 48.45
CA GLN A 419 41.35 -28.23 47.03
C GLN A 419 40.10 -29.07 46.80
N ARG A 420 39.83 -30.10 47.62
CA ARG A 420 38.57 -30.87 47.53
C ARG A 420 37.36 -30.01 47.88
N LEU A 421 37.47 -29.12 48.89
CA LEU A 421 36.44 -28.14 49.22
C LEU A 421 36.24 -27.12 48.10
N GLN A 422 37.33 -26.55 47.56
CA GLN A 422 37.28 -25.60 46.44
C GLN A 422 36.65 -26.22 45.19
N ARG A 423 36.97 -27.49 44.86
CA ARG A 423 36.32 -28.25 43.78
C ARG A 423 34.82 -28.49 44.06
N ARG A 424 34.41 -28.74 45.31
CA ARG A 424 32.99 -28.85 45.70
C ARG A 424 32.26 -27.51 45.56
N VAL A 425 32.84 -26.41 46.04
CA VAL A 425 32.29 -25.04 45.90
C VAL A 425 32.18 -24.67 44.42
N GLN A 426 33.21 -24.93 43.61
CA GLN A 426 33.18 -24.63 42.17
C GLN A 426 32.13 -25.47 41.43
N LYS A 427 31.91 -26.74 41.81
CA LYS A 427 30.80 -27.56 41.30
C LYS A 427 29.43 -26.94 41.67
N LEU A 428 29.25 -26.51 42.91
CA LEU A 428 28.00 -25.87 43.38
C LEU A 428 27.74 -24.53 42.67
N VAL A 429 28.76 -23.68 42.51
CA VAL A 429 28.68 -22.43 41.75
C VAL A 429 28.35 -22.69 40.28
N SER A 430 28.91 -23.75 39.68
CA SER A 430 28.63 -24.13 38.29
C SER A 430 27.20 -24.65 38.13
N ALA A 431 26.73 -25.48 39.06
CA ALA A 431 25.34 -25.96 39.09
C ALA A 431 24.34 -24.81 39.30
N ALA A 432 24.64 -23.86 40.19
CA ALA A 432 23.83 -22.66 40.39
C ALA A 432 23.76 -21.79 39.12
N LYS A 433 24.89 -21.53 38.45
CA LYS A 433 24.93 -20.82 37.16
C LYS A 433 24.09 -21.51 36.08
N ILE A 434 24.18 -22.83 35.96
CA ILE A 434 23.36 -23.63 35.03
C ILE A 434 21.87 -23.54 35.39
N SER A 435 21.53 -23.62 36.68
CA SER A 435 20.15 -23.52 37.18
C SER A 435 19.55 -22.14 36.88
N PHE A 436 20.26 -21.06 37.19
CA PHE A 436 19.82 -19.69 36.87
C PHE A 436 19.64 -19.48 35.37
N ALA A 437 20.58 -19.94 34.53
CA ALA A 437 20.47 -19.84 33.08
C ALA A 437 19.23 -20.61 32.54
N ARG A 438 18.99 -21.83 33.03
CA ARG A 438 17.77 -22.61 32.70
C ARG A 438 16.51 -21.88 33.14
N GLN A 439 16.50 -21.30 34.34
CA GLN A 439 15.35 -20.60 34.89
C GLN A 439 15.02 -19.33 34.08
N SER A 440 16.01 -18.54 33.66
CA SER A 440 15.79 -17.39 32.78
C SER A 440 15.20 -17.80 31.42
N LEU A 441 15.73 -18.86 30.80
CA LEU A 441 15.20 -19.38 29.53
C LEU A 441 13.75 -19.88 29.66
N LEU A 442 13.42 -20.55 30.76
CA LEU A 442 12.05 -20.99 31.07
C LEU A 442 11.10 -19.81 31.33
N GLN A 443 11.56 -18.77 32.04
CA GLN A 443 10.77 -17.55 32.28
C GLN A 443 10.47 -16.80 30.98
N ASP A 444 11.44 -16.62 30.09
CA ASP A 444 11.23 -16.00 28.78
C ASP A 444 10.32 -16.84 27.86
N HIS A 445 10.45 -18.17 27.90
CA HIS A 445 9.55 -19.07 27.15
C HIS A 445 8.11 -18.99 27.68
N ASN A 446 7.91 -19.03 29.01
CA ASN A 446 6.58 -18.87 29.61
C ASN A 446 5.98 -17.49 29.31
N ARG A 447 6.79 -16.42 29.31
CA ARG A 447 6.37 -15.07 28.91
C ARG A 447 5.94 -15.01 27.43
N LEU A 448 6.67 -15.69 26.54
CA LEU A 448 6.30 -15.84 25.12
C LEU A 448 4.95 -16.56 24.96
N LEU A 449 4.78 -17.73 25.58
CA LEU A 449 3.54 -18.49 25.54
C LEU A 449 2.36 -17.70 26.11
N TYR A 450 2.54 -16.99 27.21
CA TYR A 450 1.51 -16.14 27.83
C TYR A 450 1.06 -15.02 26.88
N THR A 451 1.99 -14.34 26.19
CA THR A 451 1.65 -13.33 25.17
C THR A 451 0.84 -13.92 24.02
N ILE A 452 1.25 -15.09 23.48
CA ILE A 452 0.59 -15.73 22.34
C ILE A 452 -0.80 -16.29 22.73
N ASN A 453 -0.94 -16.87 23.92
CA ASN A 453 -2.22 -17.33 24.43
C ASN A 453 -3.22 -16.18 24.66
N ASN A 454 -2.76 -15.00 25.07
CA ASN A 454 -3.62 -13.83 25.21
C ASN A 454 -4.10 -13.28 23.86
N GLU A 455 -3.24 -13.21 22.84
CA GLU A 455 -3.66 -12.91 21.45
C GLU A 455 -4.73 -13.91 21.00
N ALA A 456 -4.44 -15.20 21.13
CA ALA A 456 -5.31 -16.27 20.68
C ALA A 456 -6.67 -16.25 21.41
N LYS A 457 -6.71 -15.87 22.69
CA LYS A 457 -7.95 -15.70 23.47
C LYS A 457 -8.81 -14.55 22.92
N VAL A 458 -8.21 -13.38 22.69
CA VAL A 458 -8.92 -12.22 22.10
C VAL A 458 -9.47 -12.57 20.71
N ARG A 459 -8.62 -13.16 19.87
CA ARG A 459 -8.97 -13.59 18.50
C ARG A 459 -10.08 -14.65 18.48
N ARG A 460 -9.98 -15.72 19.27
CA ARG A 460 -11.02 -16.76 19.39
C ARG A 460 -12.35 -16.21 19.92
N SER A 461 -12.33 -15.19 20.77
CA SER A 461 -13.56 -14.53 21.26
C SER A 461 -14.21 -13.58 20.23
N THR A 462 -13.48 -13.18 19.19
CA THR A 462 -13.95 -12.19 18.21
C THR A 462 -14.67 -12.87 17.03
N ARG A 463 -16.00 -12.72 16.98
CA ARG A 463 -16.84 -13.16 15.85
C ARG A 463 -16.41 -12.51 14.53
N SER A 464 -16.45 -13.27 13.42
CA SER A 464 -16.20 -12.75 12.06
C SER A 464 -17.48 -12.25 11.41
N LEU A 465 -17.78 -10.96 11.62
CA LEU A 465 -18.96 -10.25 11.11
C LEU A 465 -18.53 -9.29 10.00
N VAL A 466 -19.44 -9.00 9.06
CA VAL A 466 -19.24 -7.92 8.07
C VAL A 466 -19.44 -6.58 8.77
N ILE A 467 -18.44 -5.71 8.74
CA ILE A 467 -18.46 -4.40 9.45
C ILE A 467 -18.44 -3.18 8.52
N GLY A 468 -18.42 -3.39 7.21
CA GLY A 468 -18.46 -2.29 6.23
C GLY A 468 -18.54 -2.77 4.79
N LYS A 469 -19.18 -1.94 3.96
CA LYS A 469 -19.26 -2.09 2.49
C LYS A 469 -18.49 -1.00 1.72
N ALA A 470 -18.04 0.06 2.38
CA ALA A 470 -17.22 1.09 1.75
C ALA A 470 -15.87 0.50 1.31
N LYS A 471 -15.38 0.91 0.13
CA LYS A 471 -14.22 0.32 -0.55
C LYS A 471 -12.91 0.52 0.21
N VAL A 472 -12.80 1.63 0.94
CA VAL A 472 -11.74 1.95 1.90
C VAL A 472 -12.37 2.53 3.18
N MET A 473 -11.88 2.10 4.34
CA MET A 473 -12.30 2.57 5.67
C MET A 473 -11.09 2.81 6.57
N LYS A 474 -11.19 3.78 7.50
CA LYS A 474 -10.16 4.05 8.51
C LYS A 474 -10.35 3.14 9.73
N TRP A 475 -9.28 2.86 10.48
CA TRP A 475 -9.31 1.96 11.64
C TRP A 475 -10.38 2.36 12.67
N GLU A 476 -10.51 3.66 12.99
CA GLU A 476 -11.47 4.12 14.01
C GLU A 476 -12.93 3.95 13.54
N ASP A 477 -13.21 3.93 12.23
CA ASP A 477 -14.55 3.72 11.71
C ASP A 477 -14.92 2.23 11.71
N LEU A 478 -13.95 1.36 11.43
CA LEU A 478 -14.08 -0.09 11.65
C LEU A 478 -14.28 -0.39 13.14
N ASP A 479 -13.60 0.31 14.04
CA ASP A 479 -13.71 0.10 15.48
C ASP A 479 -15.06 0.57 16.04
N LYS A 480 -15.53 1.77 15.66
CA LYS A 480 -16.90 2.23 15.93
C LYS A 480 -17.95 1.22 15.44
N ALA A 481 -17.76 0.66 14.24
CA ALA A 481 -18.68 -0.35 13.69
C ALA A 481 -18.68 -1.65 14.54
N ARG A 482 -17.53 -2.10 15.05
CA ARG A 482 -17.46 -3.21 16.01
C ARG A 482 -18.16 -2.90 17.32
N ALA A 483 -17.92 -1.72 17.90
CA ALA A 483 -18.54 -1.30 19.15
C ALA A 483 -20.07 -1.23 19.02
N ALA A 484 -20.58 -0.70 17.90
CA ALA A 484 -22.01 -0.63 17.60
C ALA A 484 -22.64 -2.03 17.43
N LEU A 485 -21.95 -2.99 16.82
CA LEU A 485 -22.42 -4.38 16.75
C LEU A 485 -22.40 -5.06 18.12
N ALA A 486 -21.35 -4.89 18.92
CA ALA A 486 -21.27 -5.45 20.27
C ALA A 486 -22.37 -4.90 21.20
N ALA A 487 -22.73 -3.61 21.07
CA ALA A 487 -23.85 -3.01 21.78
C ALA A 487 -25.21 -3.60 21.34
N ARG A 488 -25.41 -3.86 20.04
CA ARG A 488 -26.62 -4.51 19.51
C ARG A 488 -26.74 -5.96 19.99
N ASP A 489 -25.66 -6.73 19.98
CA ASP A 489 -25.62 -8.10 20.49
C ASP A 489 -25.97 -8.16 21.99
N LYS A 490 -25.43 -7.23 22.81
CA LYS A 490 -25.80 -7.10 24.24
C LYS A 490 -27.28 -6.80 24.43
N ALA A 491 -27.82 -5.78 23.75
CA ALA A 491 -29.23 -5.40 23.87
C ALA A 491 -30.18 -6.52 23.39
N ALA A 492 -29.77 -7.34 22.42
CA ALA A 492 -30.53 -8.52 22.00
C ALA A 492 -30.48 -9.65 23.05
N ALA A 493 -29.32 -9.88 23.68
CA ALA A 493 -29.18 -10.84 24.79
C ALA A 493 -30.02 -10.43 26.02
N GLU A 494 -30.09 -9.14 26.33
CA GLU A 494 -30.92 -8.61 27.42
C GLU A 494 -32.42 -8.74 27.12
N LYS A 495 -32.86 -8.36 25.91
CA LYS A 495 -34.28 -8.51 25.48
C LYS A 495 -34.74 -9.97 25.46
N SER A 496 -33.86 -10.91 25.10
CA SER A 496 -34.17 -12.35 25.12
C SER A 496 -34.21 -12.95 26.52
N LYS A 497 -33.36 -12.49 27.45
CA LYS A 497 -33.50 -12.81 28.89
C LYS A 497 -34.85 -12.33 29.44
N GLY A 498 -35.25 -11.09 29.14
CA GLY A 498 -36.54 -10.54 29.57
C GLY A 498 -37.74 -11.37 29.10
N LYS A 499 -37.72 -11.89 27.86
CA LYS A 499 -38.78 -12.77 27.35
C LYS A 499 -38.85 -14.13 28.05
N ARG A 500 -37.72 -14.69 28.54
CA ARG A 500 -37.72 -15.97 29.28
C ARG A 500 -38.33 -15.88 30.69
N GLY A 501 -38.41 -14.69 31.29
CA GLY A 501 -38.99 -14.51 32.63
C GLY A 501 -40.53 -14.55 32.69
N ARG A 502 -41.24 -14.32 31.58
CA ARG A 502 -42.71 -14.18 31.56
C ARG A 502 -43.42 -15.53 31.32
N LYS A 503 -43.29 -16.49 32.25
CA LYS A 503 -43.94 -17.81 32.15
C LYS A 503 -45.19 -17.91 33.05
N ARG A 504 -46.36 -17.99 32.42
CA ARG A 504 -47.69 -18.42 32.92
C ARG A 504 -48.07 -18.05 34.37
N LYS A 505 -48.98 -17.08 34.54
CA LYS A 505 -50.00 -17.13 35.61
C LYS A 505 -51.06 -18.14 35.17
N VAL A 506 -51.55 -18.99 36.07
CA VAL A 506 -52.44 -20.13 35.75
C VAL A 506 -53.82 -19.94 36.37
N SER A 507 -54.85 -20.27 35.58
CA SER A 507 -56.22 -20.58 35.98
C SER A 507 -56.80 -21.48 34.87
N ALA A 508 -56.91 -22.82 34.98
CA ALA A 508 -57.56 -23.66 35.98
C ALA A 508 -59.08 -23.83 35.76
N ARG A 509 -59.45 -24.88 35.01
CA ARG A 509 -60.44 -25.91 35.37
C ARG A 509 -60.44 -27.06 34.35
N GLU A 510 -60.98 -28.20 34.75
CA GLU A 510 -61.06 -29.46 33.99
C GLU A 510 -62.49 -29.70 33.47
N ALA A 511 -62.63 -30.45 32.36
CA ALA A 511 -63.74 -31.39 32.08
C ALA A 511 -63.52 -32.17 30.75
N ASP A 512 -63.59 -33.50 30.85
CA ASP A 512 -64.17 -34.51 29.94
C ASP A 512 -64.03 -34.47 28.39
N SER A 513 -63.27 -35.46 27.92
CA SER A 513 -63.58 -36.52 26.92
C SER A 513 -64.41 -36.31 25.62
N ASN A 514 -63.99 -37.11 24.62
CA ASN A 514 -64.74 -37.76 23.53
C ASN A 514 -64.86 -37.12 22.13
N THR A 515 -64.19 -37.84 21.19
CA THR A 515 -64.74 -38.39 19.93
C THR A 515 -64.96 -37.48 18.71
N GLU A 516 -64.22 -37.85 17.64
CA GLU A 516 -64.50 -37.86 16.19
C GLU A 516 -65.51 -36.87 15.57
N GLY A 517 -65.08 -36.22 14.49
CA GLY A 517 -65.92 -35.44 13.57
C GLY A 517 -65.07 -34.80 12.46
N GLU A 518 -65.35 -35.14 11.21
CA GLU A 518 -64.67 -34.59 10.02
C GLU A 518 -65.33 -33.29 9.50
N ILE A 519 -64.75 -32.77 8.41
CA ILE A 519 -65.36 -32.10 7.25
C ILE A 519 -64.81 -30.68 6.94
N GLU A 520 -64.16 -30.63 5.77
CA GLU A 520 -64.01 -29.56 4.77
C GLU A 520 -63.69 -28.11 5.15
N ASN A 521 -62.95 -27.45 4.26
CA ASN A 521 -63.31 -26.14 3.71
C ASN A 521 -62.70 -26.04 2.30
N GLU A 522 -63.52 -25.80 1.27
CA GLU A 522 -63.06 -25.53 -0.09
C GLU A 522 -62.54 -24.08 -0.24
N ALA A 523 -62.06 -23.75 -1.43
CA ALA A 523 -61.62 -22.41 -1.79
C ALA A 523 -62.81 -21.47 -2.13
N ASP A 524 -62.54 -20.17 -2.20
CA ASP A 524 -62.65 -19.52 -3.52
C ASP A 524 -61.71 -18.29 -3.63
N ALA A 525 -61.50 -17.79 -4.86
CA ALA A 525 -60.71 -16.60 -5.16
C ALA A 525 -61.21 -15.85 -6.42
N GLN A 526 -61.29 -14.52 -6.34
CA GLN A 526 -61.60 -13.56 -7.41
C GLN A 526 -60.65 -12.35 -7.24
N GLU A 527 -60.26 -11.50 -8.21
CA GLU A 527 -60.21 -11.43 -9.68
C GLU A 527 -59.36 -10.15 -9.99
N ALA A 528 -58.77 -9.81 -11.14
CA ALA A 528 -58.44 -10.40 -12.46
C ALA A 528 -57.37 -9.46 -13.11
N GLY A 529 -56.89 -9.54 -14.35
CA GLY A 529 -57.03 -10.43 -15.52
C GLY A 529 -56.35 -9.77 -16.74
N SER A 530 -56.25 -10.43 -17.91
CA SER A 530 -55.72 -9.90 -19.20
C SER A 530 -54.18 -9.60 -19.24
N SER A 531 -53.41 -9.84 -20.32
CA SER A 531 -53.61 -10.55 -21.61
C SER A 531 -52.26 -11.12 -22.15
N VAL A 532 -52.29 -11.87 -23.27
CA VAL A 532 -51.30 -12.84 -23.80
C VAL A 532 -51.36 -12.80 -25.35
N PRO A 533 -50.33 -13.11 -26.20
CA PRO A 533 -49.10 -13.94 -26.04
C PRO A 533 -47.77 -13.16 -26.35
N THR A 534 -46.66 -13.56 -27.03
CA THR A 534 -46.26 -14.69 -27.92
C THR A 534 -44.72 -14.84 -28.12
N LEU A 535 -44.29 -15.94 -28.78
CA LEU A 535 -43.05 -16.16 -29.59
C LEU A 535 -41.63 -16.15 -28.94
N THR A 536 -41.28 -17.32 -28.38
CA THR A 536 -40.10 -18.17 -28.69
C THR A 536 -38.80 -17.60 -29.30
N VAL A 537 -37.63 -18.02 -28.76
CA VAL A 537 -36.62 -18.81 -29.53
C VAL A 537 -35.55 -19.50 -28.63
N ARG A 538 -35.09 -20.66 -29.10
CA ARG A 538 -34.15 -21.64 -28.52
C ARG A 538 -32.80 -21.09 -28.00
N LYS A 539 -32.23 -21.75 -26.99
CA LYS A 539 -30.76 -21.98 -26.87
C LYS A 539 -30.46 -23.48 -26.79
N LYS A 540 -29.40 -23.92 -27.49
CA LYS A 540 -28.98 -25.34 -27.58
C LYS A 540 -28.07 -25.71 -26.39
N ALA A 541 -28.35 -26.82 -25.73
CA ALA A 541 -27.37 -27.49 -24.87
C ALA A 541 -26.41 -28.34 -25.73
N LYS A 542 -25.09 -28.19 -25.57
CA LYS A 542 -24.10 -29.14 -26.09
C LYS A 542 -23.70 -30.09 -24.96
N ARG A 543 -23.86 -31.40 -25.17
CA ARG A 543 -23.24 -32.42 -24.33
C ARG A 543 -21.71 -32.33 -24.47
N SER A 544 -20.99 -32.47 -23.35
CA SER A 544 -19.61 -32.96 -23.33
C SER A 544 -19.56 -34.27 -22.52
N ARG A 545 -18.56 -35.11 -22.80
CA ARG A 545 -18.54 -36.53 -22.45
C ARG A 545 -17.64 -36.75 -21.25
N VAL A 546 -18.22 -36.96 -20.07
CA VAL A 546 -17.47 -37.40 -18.88
C VAL A 546 -17.13 -38.89 -19.05
N GLN A 547 -15.86 -39.23 -18.85
CA GLN A 547 -15.36 -40.59 -18.93
C GLN A 547 -15.19 -41.10 -17.49
N GLN A 548 -16.04 -42.04 -17.07
CA GLN A 548 -15.97 -42.60 -15.71
C GLN A 548 -14.79 -43.56 -15.60
N SER A 549 -13.76 -43.17 -14.84
CA SER A 549 -12.88 -44.12 -14.17
C SER A 549 -13.52 -44.53 -12.84
N ARG A 550 -13.56 -45.84 -12.56
CA ARG A 550 -13.83 -46.33 -11.20
C ARG A 550 -12.65 -45.90 -10.31
N GLN A 551 -12.94 -45.31 -9.16
CA GLN A 551 -12.08 -45.39 -7.98
C GLN A 551 -12.81 -46.27 -6.95
N GLU A 552 -12.06 -47.14 -6.30
CA GLU A 552 -12.52 -47.90 -5.14
C GLU A 552 -12.48 -46.99 -3.90
N PRO A 553 -13.33 -47.23 -2.87
CA PRO A 553 -13.34 -46.39 -1.68
C PRO A 553 -12.07 -46.60 -0.84
N GLU A 554 -11.37 -45.51 -0.50
CA GLU A 554 -10.35 -45.54 0.55
C GLU A 554 -10.99 -45.86 1.92
N PRO A 555 -10.31 -46.62 2.80
CA PRO A 555 -10.80 -46.87 4.16
C PRO A 555 -10.74 -45.61 5.03
N GLU A 556 -11.68 -45.47 5.97
CA GLU A 556 -11.70 -44.33 6.90
C GLU A 556 -10.47 -44.34 7.84
N PRO A 557 -9.86 -43.18 8.13
CA PRO A 557 -8.71 -43.09 9.02
C PRO A 557 -9.12 -43.24 10.49
N GLU A 558 -8.45 -44.11 11.24
CA GLU A 558 -8.71 -44.31 12.68
C GLU A 558 -8.52 -43.02 13.51
N PRO A 559 -9.32 -42.82 14.58
CA PRO A 559 -9.18 -41.68 15.48
C PRO A 559 -7.87 -41.75 16.29
N TRP A 560 -6.97 -40.81 16.02
CA TRP A 560 -5.61 -40.75 16.55
C TRP A 560 -5.57 -40.71 18.09
N LYS A 561 -5.00 -41.75 18.72
CA LYS A 561 -4.77 -41.80 20.18
C LYS A 561 -3.42 -41.15 20.51
N ALA A 562 -3.42 -40.23 21.47
CA ALA A 562 -2.19 -39.58 21.92
C ALA A 562 -1.28 -40.57 22.69
N PRO A 563 0.05 -40.55 22.48
CA PRO A 563 0.97 -41.39 23.23
C PRO A 563 1.05 -40.93 24.70
N VAL A 564 0.80 -41.86 25.62
CA VAL A 564 0.98 -41.64 27.06
C VAL A 564 2.49 -41.65 27.38
N ALA A 565 2.98 -40.60 28.04
CA ALA A 565 4.37 -40.54 28.47
C ALA A 565 4.62 -41.50 29.66
N PRO A 566 5.69 -42.32 29.64
CA PRO A 566 6.02 -43.18 30.78
C PRO A 566 6.51 -42.33 31.97
N MET A 567 5.83 -42.45 33.11
CA MET A 567 6.32 -41.89 34.37
C MET A 567 7.53 -42.69 34.84
N TYR A 568 8.70 -42.06 34.90
CA TYR A 568 9.81 -42.56 35.71
C TYR A 568 9.52 -42.28 37.18
N GLN A 569 9.21 -43.34 37.94
CA GLN A 569 9.25 -43.31 39.41
C GLN A 569 10.69 -43.59 39.87
N GLU A 570 11.49 -42.55 40.06
CA GLU A 570 12.75 -42.69 40.81
C GLU A 570 12.46 -42.57 42.31
N CYS A 571 12.65 -43.68 43.03
CA CYS A 571 12.51 -43.72 44.49
C CYS A 571 13.67 -42.99 45.16
N ASN A 572 13.42 -41.78 45.67
CA ASN A 572 14.38 -41.01 46.44
C ASN A 572 14.12 -41.20 47.94
N THR A 573 14.57 -42.33 48.50
CA THR A 573 14.52 -42.61 49.94
C THR A 573 15.50 -41.69 50.67
N ILE A 574 14.97 -40.60 51.26
CA ILE A 574 15.75 -39.72 52.12
C ILE A 574 16.05 -40.45 53.43
N LEU A 575 17.34 -40.69 53.70
CA LEU A 575 17.83 -41.12 55.00
C LEU A 575 18.88 -40.12 55.49
N PHE A 576 18.64 -39.56 56.68
CA PHE A 576 19.60 -38.71 57.39
C PHE A 576 20.67 -39.58 58.06
N VAL A 577 21.94 -39.33 57.74
CA VAL A 577 23.03 -38.98 58.69
C VAL A 577 24.01 -38.06 57.95
#